data_AF-A0A1F9WEV1-F1
#
_entry.id   AF-A0A1F9WEV1-F1
#
_cell.length_a   1.000
_cell.length_b   1.000
_cell.length_c   1.000
_cell.angle_alpha   90.00
_cell.angle_beta   90.00
_cell.angle_gamma   90.00
#
_symmetry.space_group_name_H-M   'P 1'
#
loop_
_entity.id
_entity.type
_entity.pdbx_description
1 polymer ?
#
loop_
_entity_poly.entity_id
_entity_poly.type
_entity_poly.pdbx_seq_one_letter_code
_entity_poly.pdbx_strand_id
1 'polypeptide(L)'
;MPVDVVMDGGEVYFILENPQEISAVRVMAVKPGGEAALLWELRHNMTTPVKERRFPKVKQLKYGVALEEFPVAVGPAELQKNVEYTVHLDIGKNFAKEVFMITDDKGLVVPRPAFSRQRGRVYTAVTDKDGKKTFVLK
;
A
#
# COMPACT_ATOMS: atom_id res chain seq x y z
N MET A 1 -11.23 3.24 -6.01
CA MET A 1 -11.43 3.09 -4.55
C MET A 1 -10.32 3.85 -3.82
N PRO A 2 -10.58 4.42 -2.67
CA PRO A 2 -9.58 5.04 -1.79
C PRO A 2 -8.69 4.01 -1.07
N VAL A 3 -7.42 4.35 -0.87
CA VAL A 3 -6.48 3.67 0.03
C VAL A 3 -5.80 4.74 0.87
N ASP A 4 -5.82 4.58 2.18
CA ASP A 4 -5.19 5.51 3.12
C ASP A 4 -3.77 5.01 3.43
N VAL A 5 -2.82 5.93 3.55
CA VAL A 5 -1.43 5.61 3.87
C VAL A 5 -1.11 6.12 5.26
N VAL A 6 -0.62 5.24 6.12
CA VAL A 6 -0.28 5.55 7.51
C VAL A 6 1.14 5.08 7.79
N MET A 7 1.84 5.77 8.67
CA MET A 7 3.15 5.37 9.14
C MET A 7 3.17 5.27 10.67
N ASP A 8 3.79 4.20 11.18
CA ASP A 8 3.99 3.99 12.61
C ASP A 8 5.33 3.29 12.85
N GLY A 9 6.15 3.82 13.76
CA GLY A 9 7.48 3.27 14.05
C GLY A 9 8.43 3.21 12.83
N GLY A 10 8.21 4.05 11.81
CA GLY A 10 8.98 4.03 10.55
C GLY A 10 8.50 2.99 9.53
N GLU A 11 7.45 2.22 9.84
CA GLU A 11 6.82 1.29 8.91
C GLU A 11 5.62 1.94 8.22
N VAL A 12 5.49 1.72 6.91
CA VAL A 12 4.37 2.24 6.10
C VAL A 12 3.29 1.17 5.94
N TYR A 13 2.04 1.59 6.09
CA TYR A 13 0.85 0.76 5.98
C TYR A 13 -0.14 1.36 4.99
N PHE A 14 -0.79 0.50 4.21
CA PHE A 14 -1.85 0.83 3.27
C PHE A 14 -3.17 0.29 3.82
N ILE A 15 -4.17 1.15 4.00
CA ILE A 15 -5.44 0.82 4.66
C ILE A 15 -6.58 1.02 3.67
N LEU A 16 -7.38 -0.03 3.49
CA LEU A 16 -8.63 -0.02 2.75
C LEU A 16 -9.79 0.23 3.71
N GLU A 17 -10.86 0.87 3.20
CA GLU A 17 -12.04 1.17 3.99
C GLU A 17 -12.73 -0.09 4.53
N ASN A 18 -12.83 -1.11 3.68
CA ASN A 18 -13.37 -2.42 3.98
C ASN A 18 -12.40 -3.50 3.47
N PRO A 19 -12.40 -4.73 4.04
CA PRO A 19 -11.60 -5.82 3.50
C PRO A 19 -11.94 -6.09 2.02
N GLN A 20 -10.94 -6.04 1.15
CA GLN A 20 -11.08 -6.30 -0.30
C GLN A 20 -10.16 -7.42 -0.75
N GLU A 21 -10.63 -8.20 -1.73
CA GLU A 21 -9.74 -9.06 -2.50
C GLU A 21 -8.86 -8.22 -3.40
N ILE A 22 -7.56 -8.40 -3.30
CA ILE A 22 -6.59 -7.72 -4.16
C ILE A 22 -6.03 -8.70 -5.19
N SER A 23 -5.77 -8.23 -6.40
CA SER A 23 -5.14 -9.00 -7.48
C SER A 23 -3.68 -8.62 -7.72
N ALA A 24 -3.27 -7.43 -7.27
CA ALA A 24 -1.88 -7.01 -7.26
C ALA A 24 -1.67 -5.83 -6.30
N VAL A 25 -0.42 -5.65 -5.89
CA VAL A 25 0.09 -4.47 -5.19
C VAL A 25 1.28 -3.95 -5.97
N ARG A 26 1.36 -2.63 -6.19
CA ARG A 26 2.51 -1.96 -6.80
C ARG A 26 2.81 -0.66 -6.07
N VAL A 27 4.07 -0.44 -5.71
CA VAL A 27 4.58 0.83 -5.19
C VAL A 27 5.70 1.30 -6.09
N MET A 28 5.60 2.56 -6.54
CA MET A 28 6.54 3.16 -7.47
C MET A 28 6.99 4.53 -6.98
N ALA A 29 8.24 4.91 -7.25
CA ALA A 29 8.74 6.26 -7.03
C ALA A 29 8.31 7.15 -8.21
N VAL A 30 7.74 8.30 -7.90
CA VAL A 30 7.39 9.33 -8.87
C VAL A 30 8.63 10.18 -9.10
N LYS A 31 9.22 10.10 -10.31
CA LYS A 31 10.31 10.99 -10.71
C LYS A 31 9.76 12.18 -11.50
N PRO A 32 10.15 13.43 -11.18
CA PRO A 32 9.87 14.57 -12.05
C PRO A 32 10.54 14.35 -13.41
N GLY A 33 9.74 14.22 -14.48
CA GLY A 33 10.26 14.15 -15.86
C GLY A 33 10.94 12.84 -16.28
N GLY A 34 10.80 11.75 -15.51
CA GLY A 34 11.39 10.45 -15.82
C GLY A 34 10.43 9.27 -15.62
N GLU A 35 10.89 8.06 -15.97
CA GLU A 35 10.12 6.84 -15.73
C GLU A 35 9.97 6.55 -14.23
N ALA A 36 8.76 6.17 -13.84
CA ALA A 36 8.48 5.73 -12.47
C ALA A 36 9.26 4.44 -12.20
N ALA A 37 10.03 4.41 -11.12
CA ALA A 37 10.79 3.22 -10.73
C ALA A 37 9.90 2.31 -9.87
N LEU A 38 9.84 1.02 -10.19
CA LEU A 38 9.13 0.03 -9.36
C LEU A 38 9.95 -0.28 -8.10
N LEU A 39 9.35 -0.12 -6.93
CA LEU A 39 9.99 -0.41 -5.63
C LEU A 39 9.48 -1.70 -5.01
N TRP A 40 8.19 -1.98 -5.16
CA TRP A 40 7.57 -3.19 -4.63
C TRP A 40 6.42 -3.62 -5.52
N GLU A 41 6.38 -4.90 -5.86
CA GLU A 41 5.25 -5.53 -6.56
C GLU A 41 4.92 -6.86 -5.93
N LEU A 42 3.64 -7.13 -5.73
CA LEU A 42 3.09 -8.46 -5.54
C LEU A 42 1.99 -8.70 -6.56
N ARG A 43 2.00 -9.84 -7.25
CA ARG A 43 0.93 -10.22 -8.19
C ARG A 43 0.91 -11.70 -8.50
N HIS A 44 -0.14 -12.11 -9.21
CA HIS A 44 -0.19 -13.40 -9.89
C HIS A 44 0.72 -13.47 -11.12
N ASN A 45 1.08 -14.70 -11.49
CA ASN A 45 1.64 -14.95 -12.81
C ASN A 45 0.55 -14.72 -13.87
N MET A 46 0.92 -14.01 -14.94
CA MET A 46 0.01 -13.74 -16.05
C MET A 46 -0.36 -15.01 -16.82
N THR A 47 0.47 -16.06 -16.75
CA THR A 47 0.21 -17.35 -17.40
C THR A 47 -0.73 -18.26 -16.60
N THR A 48 -0.88 -18.07 -15.28
CA THR A 48 -1.81 -18.85 -14.46
C THR A 48 -3.26 -18.50 -14.82
N PRO A 49 -4.13 -19.45 -15.14
CA PRO A 49 -5.54 -19.19 -15.43
C PRO A 49 -6.23 -18.44 -14.29
N VAL A 50 -7.08 -17.44 -14.61
CA VAL A 50 -7.76 -16.60 -13.60
C VAL A 50 -8.55 -17.43 -12.58
N LYS A 51 -9.17 -18.54 -13.01
CA LYS A 51 -9.97 -19.43 -12.15
C LYS A 51 -9.14 -20.17 -11.09
N GLU A 52 -7.82 -20.27 -11.27
CA GLU A 52 -6.90 -20.95 -10.35
C GLU A 52 -6.20 -19.97 -9.40
N ARG A 53 -6.30 -18.66 -9.67
CA ARG A 53 -5.69 -17.62 -8.85
C ARG A 53 -6.47 -17.44 -7.55
N ARG A 54 -5.76 -17.46 -6.42
CA ARG A 54 -6.30 -17.10 -5.11
C ARG A 54 -6.00 -15.63 -4.83
N PHE A 55 -7.01 -14.86 -4.45
CA PHE A 55 -6.86 -13.44 -4.18
C PHE A 55 -6.97 -13.19 -2.68
N PRO A 56 -5.92 -12.67 -2.02
CA PRO A 56 -5.98 -12.43 -0.59
C PRO A 56 -6.96 -11.32 -0.28
N LYS A 57 -7.82 -11.54 0.72
CA LYS A 57 -8.77 -10.54 1.22
C LYS A 57 -8.15 -9.77 2.37
N VAL A 58 -7.82 -8.50 2.14
CA VAL A 58 -7.07 -7.66 3.09
C VAL A 58 -7.81 -6.36 3.37
N LYS A 59 -7.77 -5.92 4.63
CA LYS A 59 -8.17 -4.57 5.03
C LYS A 59 -6.97 -3.62 5.11
N GLN A 60 -5.80 -4.16 5.43
CA GLN A 60 -4.56 -3.40 5.50
C GLN A 60 -3.38 -4.24 5.03
N LEU A 61 -2.33 -3.56 4.59
CA LEU A 61 -1.07 -4.16 4.14
C LEU A 61 0.08 -3.36 4.69
N LYS A 62 1.10 -4.04 5.22
CA LYS A 62 2.39 -3.40 5.48
C LYS A 62 3.20 -3.34 4.18
N TYR A 63 3.87 -2.23 3.92
CA TYR A 63 4.81 -2.14 2.81
C TYR A 63 5.87 -3.25 2.92
N GLY A 64 6.06 -4.01 1.83
CA GLY A 64 7.03 -5.10 1.79
C GLY A 64 6.57 -6.42 2.41
N VAL A 65 5.32 -6.54 2.86
CA VAL A 65 4.78 -7.82 3.36
C VAL A 65 4.79 -8.87 2.25
N ALA A 66 5.06 -10.13 2.58
CA ALA A 66 4.80 -11.24 1.66
C ALA A 66 3.35 -11.69 1.76
N LEU A 67 2.73 -12.05 0.63
CA LEU A 67 1.41 -12.68 0.58
C LEU A 67 1.57 -14.01 -0.14
N GLU A 68 1.32 -15.12 0.55
CA GLU A 68 1.56 -16.48 0.05
C GLU A 68 0.77 -16.78 -1.23
N GLU A 69 -0.37 -16.12 -1.43
CA GLU A 69 -1.20 -16.26 -2.62
C GLU A 69 -0.56 -15.65 -3.88
N PHE A 70 0.45 -14.78 -3.74
CA PHE A 70 1.11 -14.13 -4.86
C PHE A 70 2.48 -14.73 -5.15
N PRO A 71 2.61 -15.52 -6.23
CA PRO A 71 3.88 -16.17 -6.59
C PRO A 71 4.91 -15.21 -7.17
N VAL A 72 4.52 -14.01 -7.60
CA VAL A 72 5.44 -13.00 -8.11
C VAL A 72 5.59 -11.91 -7.06
N ALA A 73 6.83 -11.73 -6.60
CA ALA A 73 7.23 -10.67 -5.68
C ALA A 73 8.50 -9.96 -6.18
N VAL A 74 8.48 -8.63 -6.20
CA VAL A 74 9.63 -7.77 -6.50
C VAL A 74 9.81 -6.78 -5.34
N GLY A 75 11.04 -6.55 -4.90
CA GLY A 75 11.32 -5.68 -3.76
C GLY A 75 10.99 -6.33 -2.42
N PRO A 76 10.71 -5.55 -1.35
CA PRO A 76 10.64 -4.09 -1.33
C PRO A 76 12.02 -3.42 -1.40
N ALA A 77 12.13 -2.34 -2.18
CA ALA A 77 13.25 -1.41 -2.10
C ALA A 77 13.05 -0.40 -0.95
N GLU A 78 14.14 0.21 -0.46
CA GLU A 78 14.09 1.20 0.60
C GLU A 78 13.33 2.48 0.16
N LEU A 79 12.46 2.98 1.05
CA LEU A 79 11.78 4.27 0.86
C LEU A 79 12.68 5.39 1.37
N GLN A 80 13.00 6.33 0.49
CA GLN A 80 13.79 7.51 0.74
C GLN A 80 12.92 8.69 1.19
N LYS A 81 13.52 9.60 1.95
CA LYS A 81 12.90 10.85 2.37
C LYS A 81 12.74 11.81 1.19
N ASN A 82 11.73 12.66 1.26
CA ASN A 82 11.43 13.71 0.28
C ASN A 82 11.27 13.20 -1.17
N VAL A 83 10.88 11.93 -1.31
CA VAL A 83 10.52 11.30 -2.58
C VAL A 83 9.03 11.01 -2.56
N GLU A 84 8.34 11.39 -3.63
CA GLU A 84 6.95 11.00 -3.82
C GLU A 84 6.85 9.56 -4.30
N TYR A 85 5.98 8.80 -3.67
CA TYR A 85 5.66 7.42 -4.00
C TYR A 85 4.20 7.32 -4.38
N THR A 86 3.87 6.39 -5.26
CA THR A 86 2.49 6.03 -5.55
C THR A 86 2.26 4.57 -5.21
N VAL A 87 1.26 4.30 -4.38
CA VAL A 87 0.74 2.95 -4.16
C VAL A 87 -0.44 2.70 -5.10
N HIS A 88 -0.48 1.50 -5.67
CA HIS A 88 -1.56 0.95 -6.49
C HIS A 88 -1.95 -0.42 -5.96
N LEU A 89 -3.23 -0.59 -5.63
CA LEU A 89 -3.83 -1.86 -5.26
C LEU A 89 -4.89 -2.22 -6.31
N ASP A 90 -4.67 -3.29 -7.06
CA ASP A 90 -5.65 -3.78 -8.04
C ASP A 90 -6.71 -4.61 -7.31
N ILE A 91 -8.00 -4.29 -7.51
CA ILE A 91 -9.17 -4.85 -6.79
C ILE A 91 -10.17 -5.34 -7.83
N GLY A 92 -9.78 -6.37 -8.57
CA GLY A 92 -10.56 -6.92 -9.67
C GLY A 92 -10.79 -5.89 -10.78
N LYS A 93 -12.03 -5.38 -10.90
CA LYS A 93 -12.40 -4.37 -11.90
C LYS A 93 -12.10 -2.93 -11.46
N ASN A 94 -11.74 -2.73 -10.20
CA ASN A 94 -11.42 -1.44 -9.62
C ASN A 94 -9.94 -1.39 -9.22
N PHE A 95 -9.44 -0.20 -8.89
CA PHE A 95 -8.14 -0.04 -8.25
C PHE A 95 -8.25 0.97 -7.11
N ALA A 96 -7.33 0.87 -6.15
CA ALA A 96 -7.05 1.91 -5.17
C ALA A 96 -5.67 2.51 -5.39
N LYS A 97 -5.58 3.82 -5.25
CA LYS A 97 -4.35 4.57 -5.53
C LYS A 97 -4.20 5.71 -4.55
N GLU A 98 -2.99 5.94 -4.07
CA GLU A 98 -2.63 7.13 -3.32
C GLU A 98 -1.17 7.53 -3.55
N VAL A 99 -0.88 8.83 -3.42
CA VAL A 99 0.48 9.38 -3.48
C VAL A 99 0.92 9.76 -2.07
N PHE A 100 2.08 9.31 -1.62
CA PHE A 100 2.61 9.62 -0.30
C PHE A 100 4.09 9.98 -0.37
N MET A 101 4.58 10.68 0.65
CA MET A 101 5.98 11.05 0.80
C MET A 101 6.37 10.94 2.28
N ILE A 102 7.58 10.44 2.53
CA ILE A 102 8.18 10.42 3.87
C ILE A 102 8.98 11.71 4.03
N THR A 103 8.69 12.48 5.07
CA THR A 103 9.34 13.76 5.35
C THR A 103 10.63 13.58 6.17
N ASP A 104 11.45 14.63 6.26
CA ASP A 104 12.76 14.57 6.94
C ASP A 104 12.69 14.19 8.43
N ASP A 105 11.63 14.64 9.10
CA ASP A 105 11.28 14.32 10.48
C ASP A 105 10.72 12.90 10.65
N LYS A 106 10.76 12.08 9.60
CA LYS A 106 10.11 10.76 9.55
C LYS A 106 8.61 10.88 9.82
N GLY A 107 7.98 11.92 9.31
CA GLY A 107 6.54 12.01 9.12
C GLY A 107 6.10 11.41 7.78
N LEU A 108 4.78 11.22 7.63
CA LEU A 108 4.19 10.82 6.36
C LEU A 108 3.18 11.88 5.93
N VAL A 109 3.32 12.34 4.69
CA VAL A 109 2.39 13.29 4.08
C VAL A 109 1.82 12.72 2.79
N VAL A 110 0.58 13.08 2.51
CA VAL A 110 -0.10 12.80 1.24
C VAL A 110 -0.16 14.13 0.50
N PRO A 111 0.80 14.44 -0.40
CA PRO A 111 0.94 15.78 -0.97
C PRO A 111 -0.24 16.16 -1.88
N ARG A 112 -0.83 15.16 -2.53
CA ARG A 112 -1.91 15.32 -3.50
C ARG A 112 -2.97 14.25 -3.23
N PRO A 113 -3.71 14.35 -2.10
CA PRO A 113 -4.66 13.32 -1.71
C PRO A 113 -5.67 13.14 -2.83
N ALA A 114 -5.75 11.93 -3.37
CA ALA A 114 -6.69 11.61 -4.45
C ALA A 114 -8.15 11.83 -4.02
N PHE A 115 -8.40 11.84 -2.71
CA PHE A 115 -9.70 12.12 -2.12
C PHE A 115 -9.57 13.13 -0.96
N SER A 116 -10.42 14.16 -0.94
CA SER A 116 -10.51 15.17 0.13
C SER A 116 -10.71 14.57 1.53
N ARG A 117 -11.26 13.36 1.60
CA ARG A 117 -11.60 12.61 2.82
C ARG A 117 -10.41 12.13 3.67
N GLN A 118 -9.17 12.15 3.15
CA GLN A 118 -8.00 11.83 3.97
C GLN A 118 -7.60 12.98 4.89
N ARG A 119 -8.00 14.22 4.58
CA ARG A 119 -7.77 15.35 5.47
C ARG A 119 -8.54 15.13 6.76
N GLY A 120 -7.82 14.97 7.87
CA GLY A 120 -8.38 14.87 9.22
C GLY A 120 -8.76 13.47 9.69
N ARG A 121 -8.48 12.41 8.92
CA ARG A 121 -8.62 11.03 9.42
C ARG A 121 -7.46 10.70 10.35
N VAL A 122 -7.80 10.25 11.56
CA VAL A 122 -6.82 9.85 12.58
C VAL A 122 -7.00 8.37 12.85
N TYR A 123 -5.90 7.61 12.78
CA TYR A 123 -5.89 6.20 13.09
C TYR A 123 -5.22 5.97 14.45
N THR A 124 -5.76 5.03 15.21
CA THR A 124 -5.09 4.48 16.40
C THR A 124 -4.55 3.10 16.04
N ALA A 125 -3.25 2.88 16.28
CA ALA A 125 -2.65 1.57 16.16
C ALA A 125 -3.04 0.71 17.37
N VAL A 126 -3.63 -0.45 17.13
CA VAL A 126 -3.91 -1.48 18.12
C VAL A 126 -3.00 -2.66 17.83
N THR A 127 -2.23 -3.09 18.82
CA THR A 127 -1.34 -4.24 18.69
C THR A 127 -2.00 -5.45 19.34
N ASP A 128 -2.12 -6.56 18.62
CA ASP A 128 -2.65 -7.79 19.18
C ASP A 128 -1.58 -8.54 20.01
N LYS A 129 -1.97 -9.69 20.58
CA LYS A 129 -1.10 -10.51 21.43
C LYS A 129 0.11 -11.08 20.70
N ASP A 130 0.06 -11.14 19.38
CA ASP A 130 1.13 -11.65 18.51
C ASP A 130 2.02 -10.51 17.98
N GLY A 131 1.81 -9.28 18.45
CA GLY A 131 2.58 -8.11 18.03
C GLY A 131 2.13 -7.52 16.70
N LYS A 132 1.04 -8.02 16.11
CA LYS A 132 0.54 -7.52 14.83
C LYS A 132 -0.26 -6.25 15.04
N LYS A 133 0.16 -5.19 14.37
CA LYS A 133 -0.50 -3.88 14.40
C LYS A 133 -1.68 -3.86 13.44
N THR A 134 -2.82 -3.39 13.94
CA THR A 134 -4.02 -3.09 13.16
C THR A 134 -4.43 -1.65 13.39
N PHE A 135 -4.77 -0.93 12.33
CA PHE A 135 -5.17 0.48 12.42
C PHE A 135 -6.68 0.62 12.44
N VAL A 136 -7.20 1.28 13.48
CA VAL A 136 -8.63 1.56 13.66
C VAL A 136 -8.85 3.06 13.49
N LEU A 137 -9.83 3.42 12.65
CA LEU A 137 -10.22 4.82 12.46
C LEU A 137 -10.86 5.33 13.77
N LYS A 138 -10.39 6.48 14.26
CA LYS A 138 -10.91 7.14 15.46
C LYS A 138 -12.18 7.94 15.16
#